data_AF-A0A519HXU9-F1
#
_entry.id   AF-A0A519HXU9-F1
#
_cell.length_a   1.000
_cell.length_b   1.000
_cell.length_c   1.000
_cell.angle_alpha   90.00
_cell.angle_beta   90.00
_cell.angle_gamma   90.00
#
_symmetry.space_group_name_H-M   'P 1'
#
loop_
_entity.id
_entity.type
_entity.pdbx_description
1 polymer ?
#
loop_
_entity_poly.entity_id
_entity_poly.type
_entity_poly.pdbx_seq_one_letter_code
_entity_poly.pdbx_strand_id
1 'polypeptide(L)'
;MADALRVILLVALMAAALTTAALVLAWWMEPVRRMKRALLKSLGAVPEAEALSPAEGRAAGLDFDGAQVAVLWNRGGSGLVYAFEEIEGGEIIVDGHVVARVRRGEARKALDVLAPEAEQVTLRLLFADARHPEFELALWDATLPVQTGSPGEALRLGRRWLSHLEALLKG
;
A
#
# COMPACT_ATOMS: atom_id res chain seq x y z
N MET A 1 -30.82 15.31 46.50
CA MET A 1 -31.13 15.36 45.04
C MET A 1 -30.00 15.98 44.22
N ALA A 2 -29.49 17.17 44.58
CA ALA A 2 -28.43 17.84 43.81
C ALA A 2 -27.12 17.02 43.70
N ASP A 3 -26.69 16.36 44.77
CA ASP A 3 -25.44 15.57 44.73
C ASP A 3 -25.56 14.31 43.89
N ALA A 4 -26.71 13.63 43.91
CA ALA A 4 -26.99 12.51 43.03
C ALA A 4 -26.96 12.94 41.55
N LEU A 5 -27.55 14.09 41.21
CA LEU A 5 -27.50 14.66 39.86
C LEU A 5 -26.06 14.98 39.43
N ARG A 6 -25.26 15.60 40.31
CA ARG A 6 -23.84 15.91 40.05
C ARG A 6 -23.04 14.65 39.76
N VAL A 7 -23.21 13.61 40.57
CA VAL A 7 -22.53 12.32 40.36
C VAL A 7 -22.94 11.71 39.03
N ILE A 8 -24.23 11.69 38.70
CA ILE A 8 -24.73 11.17 37.41
C ILE A 8 -24.12 11.96 36.24
N LEU A 9 -24.07 13.29 36.32
CA LEU A 9 -23.47 14.14 35.29
C LEU A 9 -21.97 13.89 35.12
N LEU A 10 -21.24 13.74 36.21
CA LEU A 10 -19.80 13.43 36.16
C LEU A 10 -19.54 12.05 35.54
N VAL A 11 -20.35 11.05 35.90
CA VAL A 11 -20.27 9.70 35.31
C VAL A 11 -20.59 9.76 33.82
N ALA A 12 -21.63 10.48 33.42
CA ALA A 12 -21.99 10.66 32.02
C ALA A 12 -20.88 11.37 31.23
N LEU A 13 -20.27 12.41 31.80
CA LEU A 13 -19.16 13.14 31.20
C LEU A 13 -17.92 12.23 31.02
N MET A 14 -17.58 11.43 32.05
CA MET A 14 -16.48 10.47 31.96
C MET A 14 -16.74 9.39 30.91
N ALA A 15 -17.96 8.87 30.84
CA ALA A 15 -18.34 7.89 29.81
C ALA A 15 -18.25 8.49 28.39
N ALA A 16 -18.69 9.74 28.21
CA ALA A 16 -18.56 10.45 26.94
C ALA A 16 -17.08 10.65 26.56
N ALA A 17 -16.25 11.13 27.50
CA ALA A 17 -14.83 11.35 27.28
C ALA A 17 -14.08 10.07 26.89
N LEU A 18 -14.35 8.95 27.58
CA LEU A 18 -13.77 7.64 27.27
C LEU A 18 -14.18 7.15 25.89
N THR A 19 -15.45 7.31 25.52
CA THR A 19 -15.96 6.93 24.19
C THR A 19 -15.29 7.75 23.10
N THR A 20 -15.18 9.07 23.27
CA THR A 20 -14.49 9.94 22.32
C THR A 20 -13.02 9.56 22.19
N ALA A 21 -12.32 9.30 23.30
CA ALA A 21 -10.93 8.86 23.27
C ALA A 21 -10.76 7.52 22.54
N ALA A 22 -11.67 6.57 22.77
CA ALA A 22 -11.68 5.28 22.07
C ALA A 22 -11.91 5.44 20.56
N LEU A 23 -12.83 6.32 20.14
CA LEU A 23 -13.07 6.62 18.72
C LEU A 23 -11.85 7.27 18.06
N VAL A 24 -11.23 8.24 18.72
CA VAL A 24 -10.00 8.89 18.24
C VAL A 24 -8.87 7.88 18.12
N LEU A 25 -8.72 6.98 19.10
CA LEU A 25 -7.71 5.92 19.06
C LEU A 25 -7.97 4.92 17.94
N ALA A 26 -9.22 4.49 17.76
CA ALA A 26 -9.62 3.59 16.67
C ALA A 26 -9.34 4.22 15.30
N TRP A 27 -9.70 5.49 15.12
CA TRP A 27 -9.40 6.28 13.93
C TRP A 27 -7.88 6.39 13.67
N TRP A 28 -7.10 6.66 14.71
CA TRP A 28 -5.64 6.73 14.62
C TRP A 28 -5.00 5.39 14.24
N MET A 29 -5.60 4.28 14.67
CA MET A 29 -5.19 2.92 14.36
C MET A 29 -5.71 2.39 13.03
N GLU A 30 -6.47 3.18 12.26
CA GLU A 30 -6.95 2.80 10.93
C GLU A 30 -5.79 2.26 10.07
N PRO A 31 -5.90 1.04 9.51
CA PRO A 31 -4.79 0.37 8.83
C PRO A 31 -4.15 1.22 7.73
N VAL A 32 -4.96 1.91 6.93
CA VAL A 32 -4.48 2.79 5.85
C VAL A 32 -3.63 3.93 6.41
N ARG A 33 -4.11 4.62 7.46
CA ARG A 33 -3.37 5.74 8.07
C ARG A 33 -2.08 5.27 8.72
N ARG A 34 -2.10 4.10 9.35
CA ARG A 34 -0.90 3.50 9.95
C ARG A 34 0.14 3.17 8.88
N MET A 35 -0.27 2.55 7.78
CA MET A 35 0.63 2.21 6.67
C MET A 35 1.19 3.46 6.00
N LYS A 36 0.38 4.50 5.75
CA LYS A 36 0.86 5.77 5.19
C LYS A 36 1.90 6.45 6.07
N ARG A 37 1.69 6.45 7.39
CA ARG A 37 2.69 6.96 8.35
C ARG A 37 3.96 6.12 8.37
N ALA A 38 3.84 4.80 8.24
CA ALA A 38 4.99 3.91 8.16
C ALA A 38 5.78 4.15 6.86
N LEU A 39 5.12 4.33 5.71
CA LEU A 39 5.77 4.68 4.45
C LEU A 39 6.51 6.02 4.56
N LEU A 40 5.84 7.05 5.08
CA LEU A 40 6.45 8.36 5.31
C LEU A 40 7.68 8.25 6.23
N LYS A 41 7.62 7.42 7.28
CA LYS A 41 8.75 7.19 8.18
C LYS A 41 9.89 6.43 7.50
N SER A 42 9.59 5.43 6.67
CA SER A 42 10.59 4.62 5.99
C SER A 42 11.31 5.38 4.87
N LEU A 43 10.58 6.17 4.09
CA LEU A 43 11.14 6.98 3.01
C LEU A 43 11.73 8.30 3.52
N GLY A 44 11.20 8.86 4.62
CA GLY A 44 11.56 10.21 5.08
C GLY A 44 10.88 11.33 4.29
N ALA A 45 10.17 11.00 3.21
CA ALA A 45 9.37 11.90 2.39
C ALA A 45 7.98 11.29 2.09
N VAL A 46 7.07 12.12 1.57
CA VAL A 46 5.77 11.63 1.11
C VAL A 46 5.99 10.86 -0.20
N PRO A 47 5.59 9.58 -0.30
CA PRO A 47 5.80 8.83 -1.54
C PRO A 47 5.06 9.48 -2.71
N GLU A 48 5.71 9.69 -3.85
CA GLU A 48 5.06 10.22 -5.05
C GLU A 48 4.17 9.18 -5.74
N ALA A 49 4.53 7.90 -5.61
CA ALA A 49 3.65 6.79 -5.96
C ALA A 49 3.49 5.84 -4.77
N GLU A 50 2.25 5.57 -4.39
CA GLU A 50 1.88 4.64 -3.32
C GLU A 50 1.00 3.53 -3.87
N ALA A 51 1.15 2.33 -3.33
CA ALA A 51 0.23 1.22 -3.52
C ALA A 51 -0.01 0.55 -2.17
N LEU A 52 -1.27 0.36 -1.81
CA LEU A 52 -1.69 -0.12 -0.50
C LEU A 52 -2.62 -1.31 -0.66
N SER A 53 -2.38 -2.37 0.12
CA SER A 53 -3.28 -3.49 0.31
C SER A 53 -3.65 -3.57 1.79
N PRO A 54 -4.70 -2.86 2.24
CA PRO A 54 -5.04 -2.78 3.68
C PRO A 54 -5.44 -4.12 4.29
N ALA A 55 -6.08 -4.99 3.50
CA ALA A 55 -6.49 -6.30 3.94
C ALA A 55 -5.29 -7.22 4.20
N GLU A 56 -4.30 -7.21 3.28
CA GLU A 56 -3.05 -7.96 3.44
C GLU A 56 -2.08 -7.27 4.42
N GLY A 57 -2.29 -5.99 4.72
CA GLY A 57 -1.38 -5.18 5.51
C GLY A 57 -0.04 -4.96 4.80
N ARG A 58 -0.07 -4.88 3.46
CA ARG A 58 1.10 -4.64 2.61
C ARG A 58 1.03 -3.27 1.98
N ALA A 59 2.19 -2.66 1.76
CA ALA A 59 2.28 -1.37 1.11
C ALA A 59 3.60 -1.24 0.36
N ALA A 60 3.58 -0.49 -0.75
CA ALA A 60 4.77 -0.04 -1.45
C ALA A 60 4.70 1.47 -1.64
N GLY A 61 5.85 2.14 -1.55
CA GLY A 61 6.01 3.55 -1.82
C GLY A 61 7.29 3.81 -2.61
N LEU A 62 7.20 4.73 -3.57
CA LEU A 62 8.31 5.26 -4.36
C LEU A 62 8.62 6.67 -3.89
N ASP A 63 9.90 6.97 -3.74
CA ASP A 63 10.46 8.31 -3.53
C ASP A 63 11.46 8.61 -4.66
N PHE A 64 11.09 9.50 -5.59
CA PHE A 64 11.94 9.85 -6.74
C PHE A 64 13.13 10.70 -6.34
N ASP A 65 12.93 11.66 -5.43
CA ASP A 65 13.97 12.58 -5.00
C ASP A 65 15.03 11.85 -4.15
N GLY A 66 14.59 10.93 -3.30
CA GLY A 66 15.45 10.05 -2.50
C GLY A 66 15.99 8.82 -3.22
N ALA A 67 15.58 8.58 -4.47
CA ALA A 67 15.97 7.45 -5.30
C ALA A 67 15.77 6.06 -4.65
N GLN A 68 14.61 5.85 -4.02
CA GLN A 68 14.36 4.66 -3.20
C GLN A 68 12.91 4.14 -3.29
N VAL A 69 12.76 2.84 -3.02
CA VAL A 69 11.47 2.14 -2.90
C VAL A 69 11.36 1.52 -1.52
N ALA A 70 10.29 1.86 -0.80
CA ALA A 70 9.94 1.20 0.45
C ALA A 70 8.86 0.15 0.22
N VAL A 71 9.06 -1.04 0.76
CA VAL A 71 8.04 -2.10 0.85
C VAL A 71 7.77 -2.40 2.32
N LEU A 72 6.50 -2.57 2.67
CA LEU A 72 6.07 -2.79 4.04
C LEU A 72 5.20 -4.05 4.14
N TRP A 73 5.36 -4.76 5.25
CA TRP A 73 4.50 -5.85 5.67
C TRP A 73 3.87 -5.53 7.03
N ASN A 74 2.94 -6.38 7.46
CA ASN A 74 2.33 -6.33 8.78
C ASN A 74 1.81 -4.92 9.15
N ARG A 75 1.12 -4.26 8.21
CA ARG A 75 0.57 -2.90 8.35
C ARG A 75 1.62 -1.86 8.75
N GLY A 76 2.84 -2.00 8.22
CA GLY A 76 3.99 -1.14 8.53
C GLY A 76 4.72 -1.53 9.82
N GLY A 77 4.49 -2.73 10.35
CA GLY A 77 5.26 -3.28 11.48
C GLY A 77 6.67 -3.74 11.08
N SER A 78 6.87 -4.07 9.81
CA SER A 78 8.16 -4.38 9.21
C SER A 78 8.22 -3.85 7.78
N GLY A 79 9.43 -3.63 7.28
CA GLY A 79 9.64 -3.10 5.94
C GLY A 79 11.10 -3.11 5.54
N LEU A 80 11.33 -2.98 4.24
CA LEU A 80 12.64 -2.83 3.62
C LEU A 80 12.60 -1.59 2.73
N VAL A 81 13.74 -0.93 2.61
CA VAL A 81 13.94 0.20 1.70
C VAL A 81 15.07 -0.22 0.77
N TYR A 82 14.80 -0.16 -0.53
CA TYR A 82 15.73 -0.49 -1.60
C TYR A 82 16.09 0.77 -2.35
N ALA A 83 17.38 0.93 -2.67
CA ALA A 83 17.83 1.93 -3.62
C ALA A 83 17.37 1.54 -5.04
N PHE A 84 17.30 2.51 -5.96
CA PHE A 84 16.87 2.23 -7.34
C PHE A 84 17.78 1.26 -8.09
N GLU A 85 19.07 1.21 -7.75
CA GLU A 85 20.03 0.27 -8.31
C GLU A 85 19.71 -1.18 -7.92
N GLU A 86 19.08 -1.38 -6.76
CA GLU A 86 18.66 -2.68 -6.26
C GLU A 86 17.33 -3.14 -6.88
N ILE A 87 16.67 -2.32 -7.68
CA ILE A 87 15.42 -2.69 -8.36
C ILE A 87 15.75 -3.39 -9.68
N GLU A 88 15.21 -4.60 -9.84
CA GLU A 88 15.32 -5.38 -11.07
C GLU A 88 14.13 -5.14 -12.00
N GLY A 89 12.96 -4.81 -11.44
CA GLY A 89 11.76 -4.56 -12.25
C GLY A 89 10.45 -4.64 -11.49
N GLY A 90 9.37 -4.73 -12.27
CA GLY A 90 8.03 -4.94 -11.75
C GLY A 90 7.11 -5.62 -12.76
N GLU A 91 6.12 -6.33 -12.25
CA GLU A 91 5.15 -7.11 -12.99
C GLU A 91 3.74 -6.77 -12.52
N ILE A 92 2.79 -6.75 -13.46
CA ILE A 92 1.36 -6.75 -13.17
C ILE A 92 0.81 -8.11 -13.51
N ILE A 93 0.19 -8.74 -12.51
CA ILE A 93 -0.38 -10.08 -12.59
C ILE A 93 -1.89 -9.94 -12.47
N VAL A 94 -2.62 -10.54 -13.41
CA VAL A 94 -4.08 -10.59 -13.40
C VAL A 94 -4.48 -12.06 -13.41
N ASP A 95 -5.24 -12.48 -12.39
CA ASP A 95 -5.74 -13.86 -12.24
C ASP A 95 -4.63 -14.91 -12.47
N GLY A 96 -3.46 -14.69 -11.87
CA GLY A 96 -2.29 -15.57 -11.96
C GLY A 96 -1.42 -15.41 -13.23
N HIS A 97 -1.79 -14.53 -14.17
CA HIS A 97 -1.07 -14.33 -15.43
C HIS A 97 -0.32 -13.00 -15.45
N VAL A 98 0.98 -13.02 -15.75
CA VAL A 98 1.77 -11.79 -15.94
C VAL A 98 1.32 -11.10 -17.24
N VAL A 99 0.52 -10.03 -17.12
CA VAL A 99 -0.03 -9.29 -18.26
C VAL A 99 0.87 -8.14 -18.70
N ALA A 100 1.66 -7.57 -17.79
CA ALA A 100 2.62 -6.52 -18.10
C ALA A 100 3.88 -6.66 -17.25
N ARG A 101 5.03 -6.25 -17.80
CA ARG A 101 6.31 -6.29 -17.08
C ARG A 101 7.28 -5.24 -17.56
N VAL A 102 8.12 -4.78 -16.63
CA VAL A 102 9.32 -4.00 -16.88
C VAL A 102 10.45 -4.70 -16.14
N ARG A 103 11.57 -4.95 -16.82
CA ARG A 103 12.78 -5.51 -16.21
C ARG A 103 14.02 -4.86 -16.78
N ARG A 104 15.08 -4.78 -15.97
CA ARG A 104 16.39 -4.30 -16.39
C ARG A 104 16.91 -5.15 -17.55
N GLY A 105 17.32 -4.48 -18.63
CA GLY A 105 17.86 -5.14 -19.83
C GLY A 105 16.84 -5.87 -20.71
N GLU A 106 15.54 -5.85 -20.38
CA GLU A 106 14.49 -6.47 -21.20
C GLU A 106 13.60 -5.44 -21.89
N ALA A 107 13.04 -5.82 -23.04
CA ALA A 107 11.98 -5.04 -23.68
C ALA A 107 10.70 -5.06 -22.81
N ARG A 108 10.10 -3.88 -22.60
CA ARG A 108 8.85 -3.75 -21.83
C ARG A 108 7.73 -4.57 -22.47
N LYS A 109 7.03 -5.37 -21.66
CA LYS A 109 5.70 -5.89 -21.99
C LYS A 109 4.67 -4.86 -21.51
N ALA A 110 4.12 -4.09 -22.43
CA ALA A 110 3.13 -3.08 -22.10
C ALA A 110 1.83 -3.72 -21.56
N LEU A 111 1.12 -2.99 -20.70
CA LEU A 111 -0.23 -3.37 -20.32
C LEU A 111 -1.19 -2.97 -21.44
N ASP A 112 -1.61 -3.93 -22.25
CA ASP A 112 -2.53 -3.76 -23.40
C ASP A 112 -3.89 -4.44 -23.17
N VAL A 113 -4.06 -5.11 -22.03
CA VAL A 113 -5.29 -5.80 -21.65
C VAL A 113 -6.17 -4.89 -20.78
N LEU A 114 -7.46 -4.85 -21.11
CA LEU A 114 -8.53 -4.42 -20.21
C LEU A 114 -9.14 -5.68 -19.60
N ALA A 115 -9.11 -5.81 -18.27
CA ALA A 115 -9.71 -6.93 -17.56
C ALA A 115 -10.79 -6.41 -16.58
N PRO A 116 -11.98 -6.03 -17.10
CA PRO A 116 -13.06 -5.52 -16.25
C PRO A 116 -13.59 -6.58 -15.28
N GLU A 117 -13.47 -7.86 -15.64
CA GLU A 117 -13.91 -9.01 -14.84
C GLU A 117 -12.77 -9.68 -14.06
N ALA A 118 -11.62 -9.01 -13.89
CA ALA A 118 -10.51 -9.58 -13.14
C ALA A 118 -10.91 -9.80 -11.67
N GLU A 119 -10.66 -11.01 -11.17
CA GLU A 119 -10.87 -11.34 -9.76
C GLU A 119 -9.72 -10.81 -8.91
N GLN A 120 -8.49 -10.85 -9.45
CA GLN A 120 -7.28 -10.42 -8.75
C GLN A 120 -6.36 -9.60 -9.66
N VAL A 121 -5.86 -8.48 -9.15
CA VAL A 121 -4.80 -7.69 -9.77
C VAL A 121 -3.69 -7.47 -8.76
N THR A 122 -2.49 -7.97 -9.05
CA THR A 122 -1.33 -7.92 -8.14
C THR A 122 -0.19 -7.12 -8.78
N LEU A 123 0.43 -6.26 -7.98
CA LEU A 123 1.72 -5.64 -8.30
C LEU A 123 2.82 -6.48 -7.66
N ARG A 124 3.73 -6.99 -8.47
CA ARG A 124 4.98 -7.62 -8.01
C ARG A 124 6.15 -6.69 -8.31
N LEU A 125 6.94 -6.38 -7.30
CA LEU A 125 8.22 -5.67 -7.41
C LEU A 125 9.34 -6.71 -7.30
N LEU A 126 10.42 -6.50 -8.06
CA LEU A 126 11.54 -7.42 -8.16
C LEU A 126 12.82 -6.69 -7.76
N PHE A 127 13.65 -7.34 -6.94
CA PHE A 127 14.84 -6.76 -6.35
C PHE A 127 16.06 -7.65 -6.52
N ALA A 128 17.24 -7.03 -6.56
CA ALA A 128 18.55 -7.67 -6.51
C ALA A 128 18.93 -8.07 -5.08
N ASP A 129 17.98 -8.66 -4.33
CA ASP A 129 18.17 -9.16 -2.96
C ASP A 129 17.97 -10.67 -2.93
N ALA A 130 18.98 -11.42 -2.48
CA ALA A 130 18.90 -12.87 -2.37
C ALA A 130 17.92 -13.37 -1.29
N ARG A 131 17.64 -12.57 -0.27
CA ARG A 131 16.74 -12.93 0.84
C ARG A 131 15.30 -12.55 0.53
N HIS A 132 15.10 -11.42 -0.14
CA HIS A 132 13.79 -10.87 -0.46
C HIS A 132 13.73 -10.43 -1.94
N PRO A 133 13.83 -11.38 -2.88
CA PRO A 133 13.95 -11.07 -4.31
C PRO A 133 12.69 -10.49 -4.93
N GLU A 134 11.55 -10.64 -4.27
CA GLU A 134 10.28 -10.12 -4.75
C GLU A 134 9.37 -9.65 -3.60
N PHE A 135 8.51 -8.69 -3.93
CA PHE A 135 7.44 -8.23 -3.07
C PHE A 135 6.15 -8.13 -3.86
N GLU A 136 5.11 -8.78 -3.37
CA GLU A 136 3.77 -8.74 -3.98
C GLU A 136 2.78 -8.00 -3.09
N LEU A 137 1.88 -7.24 -3.70
CA LEU A 137 0.67 -6.77 -3.05
C LEU A 137 -0.52 -6.79 -4.00
N ALA A 138 -1.70 -7.10 -3.45
CA ALA A 138 -2.95 -6.96 -4.18
C ALA A 138 -3.28 -5.48 -4.39
N LEU A 139 -3.45 -5.07 -5.64
CA LEU A 139 -4.07 -3.81 -6.01
C LEU A 139 -5.60 -3.94 -6.07
N TRP A 140 -6.09 -5.16 -6.37
CA TRP A 140 -7.50 -5.56 -6.33
C TRP A 140 -7.60 -7.05 -6.01
N ASP A 141 -8.59 -7.43 -5.21
CA ASP A 141 -8.93 -8.83 -4.93
C ASP A 141 -10.42 -8.93 -4.53
N ALA A 142 -11.21 -9.56 -5.39
CA ALA A 142 -12.66 -9.73 -5.24
C ALA A 142 -13.05 -10.57 -4.00
N THR A 143 -12.12 -11.34 -3.44
CA THR A 143 -12.34 -12.19 -2.26
C THR A 143 -12.19 -11.43 -0.93
N LEU A 144 -11.62 -10.22 -0.96
CA LEU A 144 -11.39 -9.45 0.25
C LEU A 144 -12.70 -8.90 0.85
N PRO A 145 -12.85 -8.88 2.19
CA PRO A 145 -14.08 -8.43 2.84
C PRO A 145 -14.38 -6.94 2.65
N VAL A 146 -13.33 -6.14 2.40
CA VAL A 146 -13.43 -4.70 2.18
C VAL A 146 -12.86 -4.42 0.80
N GLN A 147 -13.75 -4.12 -0.13
CA GLN A 147 -13.39 -3.75 -1.49
C GLN A 147 -12.99 -2.28 -1.54
N THR A 148 -11.76 -2.01 -1.96
CA THR A 148 -11.25 -0.65 -2.16
C THR A 148 -11.00 -0.41 -3.64
N GLY A 149 -12.01 0.10 -4.35
CA GLY A 149 -11.91 0.50 -5.75
C GLY A 149 -12.52 -0.48 -6.74
N SER A 150 -11.86 -0.68 -7.87
CA SER A 150 -12.28 -1.59 -8.95
C SER A 150 -11.07 -2.22 -9.67
N PRO A 151 -11.24 -3.33 -10.41
CA PRO A 151 -10.15 -3.92 -11.20
C PRO A 151 -9.53 -2.92 -12.19
N GLY A 152 -10.35 -2.08 -12.80
CA GLY A 152 -9.89 -1.04 -13.72
C GLY A 152 -9.05 0.04 -13.05
N GLU A 153 -9.37 0.43 -11.81
CA GLU A 153 -8.54 1.35 -11.02
C GLU A 153 -7.20 0.71 -10.64
N ALA A 154 -7.22 -0.56 -10.23
CA ALA A 154 -6.03 -1.33 -9.93
C ALA A 154 -5.09 -1.45 -11.14
N LEU A 155 -5.62 -1.74 -12.33
CA LEU A 155 -4.84 -1.77 -13.58
C LEU A 155 -4.25 -0.39 -13.94
N ARG A 156 -5.00 0.69 -13.70
CA ARG A 156 -4.48 2.07 -13.91
C ARG A 156 -3.34 2.39 -12.95
N LEU A 157 -3.48 2.00 -11.68
CA LEU A 157 -2.44 2.16 -10.68
C LEU A 157 -1.20 1.32 -11.04
N GLY A 158 -1.40 0.05 -11.41
CA GLY A 158 -0.34 -0.85 -11.86
C GLY A 158 0.41 -0.31 -13.09
N ARG A 159 -0.31 0.23 -14.08
CA ARG A 159 0.29 0.91 -15.24
C ARG A 159 1.16 2.09 -14.81
N ARG A 160 0.69 2.91 -13.88
CA ARG A 160 1.43 4.06 -13.35
C ARG A 160 2.73 3.60 -12.69
N TRP A 161 2.66 2.58 -11.82
CA TRP A 161 3.83 1.97 -11.19
C TRP A 161 4.83 1.43 -12.22
N LEU A 162 4.39 0.66 -13.21
CA LEU A 162 5.29 0.17 -14.26
C LEU A 162 5.93 1.29 -15.07
N SER A 163 5.19 2.36 -15.38
CA SER A 163 5.75 3.51 -16.11
C SER A 163 6.80 4.25 -15.28
N HIS A 164 6.61 4.35 -13.96
CA HIS A 164 7.63 4.89 -13.07
C HIS A 164 8.87 4.01 -13.06
N LEU A 165 8.72 2.70 -12.82
CA LEU A 165 9.85 1.76 -12.83
C LEU A 165 10.59 1.75 -14.17
N GLU A 166 9.87 1.84 -15.29
CA GLU A 166 10.52 1.93 -16.61
C GLU A 166 11.35 3.21 -16.77
N ALA A 167 10.85 4.34 -16.31
CA ALA A 167 11.59 5.60 -16.34
C ALA A 167 12.87 5.49 -15.50
N LEU A 168 12.80 4.85 -14.33
CA LEU A 168 13.94 4.61 -13.45
C LEU A 168 14.97 3.68 -14.07
N LEU A 169 14.54 2.61 -14.73
CA LEU A 169 15.44 1.60 -15.31
C LEU A 169 16.08 2.03 -16.63
N LYS A 170 15.59 3.12 -17.25
CA LYS A 170 16.17 3.73 -18.46
C LYS A 170 17.14 4.87 -18.15
N GLY A 171 17.03 5.49 -16.97
CA GLY A 171 17.95 6.52 -16.48
C GLY A 171 19.27 5.90 -16.05
#